data_AF-A0A3B8IES5-F1
#
_entry.id   AF-A0A3B8IES5-F1
#
_cell.length_a   1.000
_cell.length_b   1.000
_cell.length_c   1.000
_cell.angle_alpha   90.00
_cell.angle_beta   90.00
_cell.angle_gamma   90.00
#
_symmetry.space_group_name_H-M   'P 1'
#
loop_
_entity.id
_entity.type
_entity.pdbx_description
1 polymer ?
#
loop_
_entity_poly.entity_id
_entity_poly.type
_entity_poly.pdbx_seq_one_letter_code
_entity_poly.pdbx_strand_id
1 'polypeptide(L)' 'PVVHAVSQGTFYEWMRKRGKLGGQNKVPRLSNTREYLDDLLKMIEEQGRRLEQL' A
#
# COMPACT_ATOMS: atom_id res chain seq x y z
N PRO A 1 -11.60 11.79 11.28
CA PRO A 1 -10.53 10.98 10.63
C PRO A 1 -11.19 9.82 9.89
N VAL A 2 -10.62 9.38 8.76
CA VAL A 2 -11.14 8.23 8.00
C VAL A 2 -10.18 7.07 8.18
N VAL A 3 -10.70 5.92 8.64
CA VAL A 3 -9.91 4.70 8.85
C VAL A 3 -10.21 3.73 7.71
N HIS A 4 -9.16 3.22 7.08
CA HIS A 4 -9.26 2.19 6.04
C HIS A 4 -8.65 0.91 6.59
N ALA A 5 -9.48 -0.09 6.85
CA ALA A 5 -9.00 -1.43 7.17
C ALA A 5 -8.42 -2.06 5.89
N VAL A 6 -7.31 -2.77 6.02
CA VAL A 6 -6.63 -3.44 4.90
C VAL A 6 -6.26 -4.85 5.32
N SER A 7 -6.11 -5.75 4.36
CA SER A 7 -5.72 -7.13 4.59
C SER A 7 -4.33 -7.23 5.24
N GLN A 8 -4.08 -8.33 5.95
CA GLN A 8 -2.76 -8.60 6.49
C GLN A 8 -1.72 -8.65 5.36
N GLY A 9 -0.55 -8.05 5.60
CA GLY A 9 0.55 -8.02 4.62
C GLY A 9 0.48 -6.88 3.61
N THR A 10 -0.57 -6.04 3.59
CA THR A 10 -0.69 -4.92 2.63
C THR A 10 0.56 -4.03 2.58
N PHE A 11 1.11 -3.62 3.72
CA PHE A 11 2.33 -2.79 3.73
C PHE A 11 3.59 -3.52 3.26
N TYR A 12 3.67 -4.83 3.53
CA TYR A 12 4.78 -5.66 3.05
C TYR A 12 4.76 -5.73 1.51
N GLU A 13 3.59 -6.04 0.95
CA GLU A 13 3.36 -6.12 -0.48
C GLU A 13 3.57 -4.78 -1.19
N TRP A 14 3.10 -3.70 -0.58
CA TRP A 14 3.32 -2.35 -1.09
C TRP A 14 4.80 -1.97 -1.14
N MET A 15 5.55 -2.27 -0.08
CA MET A 15 7.00 -2.04 -0.05
C MET A 15 7.73 -2.92 -1.08
N ARG A 16 7.27 -4.15 -1.29
CA ARG A 16 7.78 -5.06 -2.33
C ARG A 16 7.56 -4.51 -3.73
N LYS A 17 6.33 -4.07 -4.06
CA LYS A 17 5.98 -3.47 -5.37
C LYS A 17 6.84 -2.26 -5.71
N ARG A 18 7.19 -1.45 -4.71
CA ARG A 18 8.06 -0.27 -4.85
C ARG A 18 9.56 -0.59 -4.95
N GLY A 19 9.96 -1.85 -4.81
CA GLY A 19 11.37 -2.24 -4.71
C GLY A 19 12.06 -1.70 -3.45
N LYS A 20 11.29 -1.42 -2.40
CA LYS A 20 11.76 -0.85 -1.12
C LYS A 20 11.57 -1.81 0.06
N LEU A 21 11.37 -3.10 -0.21
CA LEU A 21 11.26 -4.11 0.84
C LEU A 21 12.64 -4.41 1.43
N GLY A 22 12.79 -4.20 2.74
CA GLY A 22 14.02 -4.49 3.48
C GLY A 22 15.11 -3.41 3.38
N GLY A 23 16.32 -3.77 3.80
CA GLY A 23 17.45 -2.84 3.94
C GLY A 23 17.16 -1.76 4.99
N GLN A 24 17.55 -0.51 4.69
CA GLN A 24 17.27 0.65 5.55
C GLN A 24 15.95 1.37 5.20
N ASN A 25 15.12 0.81 4.33
CA ASN A 25 13.83 1.42 3.97
C ASN A 25 12.76 1.14 5.03
N LYS A 26 11.94 2.15 5.34
CA LYS A 26 10.84 2.04 6.30
C LYS A 26 9.52 2.50 5.67
N VAL A 27 8.42 1.96 6.17
CA VAL A 27 7.07 2.40 5.82
C VAL A 27 6.88 3.84 6.32
N PRO A 28 6.59 4.83 5.45
CA PRO A 28 6.26 6.18 5.87
C PRO A 28 4.97 6.19 6.71
N ARG A 29 5.00 6.85 7.88
CA ARG A 29 3.85 6.91 8.81
C ARG A 29 3.03 8.18 8.67
N LEU A 30 3.67 9.27 8.29
CA LEU A 30 3.06 10.59 8.08
C LEU A 30 3.76 11.26 6.90
N SER A 31 3.00 11.94 6.06
CA SER A 31 3.50 12.72 4.93
C SER A 31 2.61 13.94 4.72
N ASN A 32 3.21 15.05 4.28
CA ASN A 32 2.48 16.26 3.89
C ASN A 32 1.91 16.15 2.46
N THR A 33 2.36 15.17 1.69
CA THR A 33 1.85 14.86 0.36
C THR A 33 1.08 13.55 0.37
N ARG A 34 0.17 13.38 -0.60
CA ARG A 34 -0.61 12.15 -0.75
C ARG A 34 0.07 11.07 -1.57
N GLU A 35 1.28 11.32 -2.10
CA GLU A 35 2.01 10.40 -2.98
C GLU A 35 2.00 8.95 -2.48
N TYR A 36 2.37 8.71 -1.21
CA TYR A 36 2.41 7.37 -0.63
C TYR A 36 1.03 6.77 -0.41
N LEU A 37 0.05 7.59 -0.01
CA LEU A 37 -1.31 7.13 0.25
C LEU A 37 -2.00 6.76 -1.06
N ASP A 38 -1.87 7.59 -2.09
CA ASP A 38 -2.51 7.38 -3.38
C ASP A 38 -1.89 6.17 -4.10
N ASP A 39 -0.57 5.97 -4.02
CA ASP A 39 0.09 4.77 -4.55
C ASP A 39 -0.34 3.49 -3.80
N LEU A 40 -0.45 3.56 -2.47
CA LEU A 40 -0.94 2.44 -1.64
C LEU A 40 -2.39 2.08 -1.97
N LEU A 41 -3.28 3.09 -2.05
CA LEU A 41 -4.70 2.90 -2.37
C LEU A 41 -4.89 2.34 -3.77
N LYS A 42 -4.12 2.81 -4.75
CA LYS A 42 -4.14 2.28 -6.12
C LYS A 42 -3.79 0.79 -6.15
N MET A 43 -2.77 0.38 -5.40
CA MET A 43 -2.41 -1.04 -5.29
C MET A 43 -3.55 -1.88 -4.67
N ILE A 44 -4.21 -1.36 -3.62
CA ILE A 44 -5.33 -2.06 -2.96
C ILE A 44 -6.51 -2.21 -3.93
N GLU A 45 -6.84 -1.16 -4.67
CA GLU A 45 -7.92 -1.19 -5.68
C GLU A 45 -7.61 -2.15 -6.83
N GLU A 46 -6.37 -2.17 -7.33
CA GLU A 46 -5.91 -3.15 -8.33
C GLU A 46 -6.03 -4.59 -7.83
N GLN A 47 -5.68 -4.85 -6.56
CA GLN A 47 -5.82 -6.17 -5.94
C GLN A 47 -7.28 -6.58 -5.77
N GLY A 48 -8.16 -5.65 -5.38
CA GLY A 48 -9.59 -5.89 -5.26
C GLY A 48 -10.22 -6.27 -6.61
N ARG A 49 -9.96 -5.48 -7.65
CA ARG A 49 -10.45 -5.75 -9.02
C ARG A 49 -9.99 -7.11 -9.56
N ARG A 50 -8.77 -7.53 -9.22
CA ARG A 50 -8.25 -8.85 -9.63
C ARG A 50 -9.02 -10.00 -8.99
N LEU A 51 -9.50 -9.85 -7.75
CA LEU A 51 -10.27 -10.87 -7.05
C LEU A 51 -11.68 -11.01 -7.63
N GLU A 52 -12.29 -9.91 -8.07
CA GLU A 52 -13.62 -9.90 -8.69
C GLU A 52 -13.65 -10.57 -10.08
N GLN A 53 -12.49 -10.73 -10.72
CA GLN A 53 -12.34 -11.35 -12.03
C GLN A 53 -12.05 -12.87 -11.95
N LEU A 54 -12.01 -13.44 -10.75
CA LEU A 54 -11.80 -14.87 -10.48
C LEU A 54 -13.10 -15.50 -9.97
#